data_AF-A0A0A0BC87-F1
#
_entry.id   AF-A0A0A0BC87-F1
#
_cell.length_a   1.000
_cell.length_b   1.000
_cell.length_c   1.000
_cell.angle_alpha   90.00
_cell.angle_beta   90.00
_cell.angle_gamma   90.00
#
_symmetry.space_group_name_H-M   'P 1'
#
loop_
_entity.id
_entity.type
_entity.pdbx_description
1 polymer ?
#
loop_
_entity_poly.entity_id
_entity_poly.type
_entity_poly.pdbx_seq_one_letter_code
_entity_poly.pdbx_strand_id
1 'polypeptide(L)' 'MLIEQGLVAVNGEAETRKRRKIVAGDEVTFEDITLLISD' A
#
# COMPACT_ATOMS: atom_id res chain seq x y z
N MET A 1 8.19 1.15 10.39
CA MET A 1 7.37 1.72 11.46
C MET A 1 5.92 1.69 11.00
N LEU A 2 5.47 2.47 10.00
CA LEU A 2 4.06 2.39 9.55
C LEU A 2 3.69 1.12 8.75
N ILE A 3 4.47 0.81 7.69
CA ILE A 3 4.25 -0.39 6.87
C ILE A 3 4.41 -1.64 7.75
N GLU A 4 5.52 -1.78 8.48
CA GLU A 4 5.75 -2.93 9.39
C GLU A 4 4.65 -3.14 10.45
N GLN A 5 3.84 -2.13 10.76
CA GLN A 5 2.70 -2.23 11.68
C GLN A 5 1.40 -2.67 10.99
N GLY A 6 1.41 -2.89 9.67
CA GLY A 6 0.24 -3.27 8.88
C GLY A 6 -0.75 -2.12 8.67
N LEU A 7 -0.32 -0.86 8.87
CA LEU A 7 -1.18 0.32 8.73
C LEU A 7 -1.39 0.75 7.28
N VAL A 8 -0.64 0.17 6.34
CA VAL A 8 -0.78 0.38 4.91
C VAL A 8 -1.36 -0.89 4.31
N ALA A 9 -2.37 -0.76 3.46
CA ALA A 9 -2.88 -1.86 2.65
C ALA A 9 -2.50 -1.63 1.18
N VAL A 10 -2.11 -2.71 0.50
CA VAL A 10 -1.90 -2.71 -0.95
C VAL A 10 -2.85 -3.74 -1.54
N ASN A 11 -3.74 -3.31 -2.44
CA ASN A 11 -4.80 -4.11 -3.04
C ASN A 11 -5.72 -4.78 -1.99
N GLY A 12 -6.00 -4.05 -0.91
CA GLY A 12 -6.82 -4.54 0.21
C GLY A 12 -6.10 -5.46 1.20
N GLU A 13 -4.83 -5.80 0.97
CA GLU A 13 -4.02 -6.61 1.89
C GLU A 13 -3.07 -5.75 2.71
N ALA A 14 -3.08 -5.93 4.04
CA ALA A 14 -2.16 -5.24 4.94
C ALA A 14 -0.70 -5.57 4.60
N GLU A 15 0.05 -4.56 4.19
CA GLU A 15 1.43 -4.68 3.79
C GLU A 15 2.35 -4.42 4.97
N THR A 16 3.25 -5.37 5.26
CA THR A 16 4.21 -5.27 6.37
C THR A 16 5.66 -5.14 5.89
N ARG A 17 5.92 -5.33 4.60
CA ARG A 17 7.26 -5.27 4.01
C ARG A 17 7.50 -3.92 3.32
N LYS A 18 8.38 -3.11 3.91
CA LYS A 18 8.79 -1.77 3.41
C LYS A 18 9.29 -1.69 1.95
N ARG A 19 9.69 -2.81 1.34
CA ARG A 19 10.36 -2.84 0.02
C ARG A 19 9.61 -3.69 -1.00
N ARG A 20 8.27 -3.70 -0.94
CA ARG A 20 7.47 -4.22 -2.05
C ARG A 20 7.59 -3.27 -3.25
N LYS A 21 7.77 -3.85 -4.44
CA LYS A 21 7.70 -3.09 -5.68
C LYS A 21 6.23 -2.82 -5.97
N ILE A 22 5.87 -1.54 -6.09
CA ILE A 22 4.54 -1.10 -6.50
C ILE A 22 4.55 -0.97 -8.02
N VAL A 23 3.49 -1.42 -8.68
CA VAL A 23 3.33 -1.40 -10.13
C VAL A 23 2.03 -0.70 -10.53
N ALA A 24 1.92 -0.27 -11.78
CA ALA A 24 0.68 0.29 -12.30
C ALA A 24 -0.48 -0.72 -12.12
N GLY A 25 -1.61 -0.23 -11.63
CA GLY A 25 -2.77 -1.03 -11.23
C GLY A 25 -2.82 -1.35 -9.74
N ASP A 26 -1.76 -1.09 -8.97
CA ASP A 26 -1.82 -1.23 -7.51
C ASP A 26 -2.63 -0.09 -6.88
N GLU A 27 -3.45 -0.44 -5.90
CA GLU A 27 -4.18 0.46 -5.04
C GLU A 27 -3.56 0.44 -3.64
N VAL A 28 -3.04 1.57 -3.19
CA VAL A 28 -2.45 1.73 -1.87
C VAL A 28 -3.41 2.50 -0.98
N THR A 29 -3.86 1.89 0.11
CA THR A 29 -4.72 2.53 1.10
C THR A 29 -3.94 2.75 2.39
N PHE A 30 -3.99 3.97 2.91
CA PHE A 30 -3.40 4.35 4.19
C PHE A 30 -4.36 5.33 4.88
N GLU A 31 -4.88 4.94 6.04
CA GLU A 31 -5.91 5.70 6.77
C GLU A 31 -7.08 6.06 5.82
N ASP A 32 -7.40 7.35 5.68
CA ASP A 32 -8.47 7.85 4.80
C ASP A 32 -7.96 8.24 3.40
N ILE A 33 -6.73 7.86 3.05
CA ILE A 33 -6.09 8.18 1.77
C ILE A 33 -5.98 6.91 0.94
N THR A 34 -6.56 6.94 -0.26
CA THR A 34 -6.39 5.90 -1.28
C THR A 34 -5.63 6.48 -2.47
N LEU A 35 -4.49 5.87 -2.80
CA LEU A 35 -3.72 6.14 -4.02
C LEU A 35 -3.93 5.01 -5.02
N LEU A 36 -4.30 5.37 -6.23
CA LEU A 36 -4.27 4.47 -7.38
C LEU A 36 -3.02 4.78 -8.21
N ILE A 37 -2.22 3.75 -8.49
CA ILE A 37 -1.02 3.90 -9.31
C ILE A 37 -1.39 3.63 -10.77
N SER A 38 -1.26 4.65 -11.63
CA SER A 38 -1.41 4.54 -13.08
C SER A 38 -0.08 4.85 -13.79
N ASP A 39 0.01 4.48 -15.07
CA ASP A 39 1.05 4.94 -16.00
C ASP A 39 0.92 6.45 -16.26
#